data_AF-X0V9Z2-F1
#
_entry.id   AF-X0V9Z2-F1
#
_cell.length_a   1.000
_cell.length_b   1.000
_cell.length_c   1.000
_cell.angle_alpha   90.00
_cell.angle_beta   90.00
_cell.angle_gamma   90.00
#
_symmetry.space_group_name_H-M   'P 1'
#
loop_
_entity.id
_entity.type
_entity.pdbx_description
1 polymer ?
#
loop_
_entity_poly.entity_id
_entity_poly.type
_entity_poly.pdbx_seq_one_letter_code
_entity_poly.pdbx_strand_id
1 'polypeptide(L)'
;MVEISFDHYHGYDETTEILHEFTEEYPGLTELHSIGKSTEGRDLWLIEITNKETGPPEDKPAVYVDGNTHAAEVTGWEVCLWLIRRVLENVLCLWVGAGRPIAGA
;
A
#
# COMPACT_ATOMS: atom_id res chain seq x y z
N MET A 1 9.13 -5.53 9.15
CA MET A 1 7.96 -6.02 8.43
C MET A 1 6.76 -5.67 9.28
N VAL A 2 5.89 -4.83 8.74
CA VAL A 2 4.58 -4.51 9.33
C VAL A 2 3.82 -5.83 9.52
N GLU A 3 3.70 -6.26 10.77
CA GLU A 3 3.02 -7.51 11.14
C GLU A 3 1.52 -7.24 11.26
N ILE A 4 0.74 -7.77 10.33
CA ILE A 4 -0.72 -7.58 10.28
C ILE A 4 -1.41 -8.94 10.41
N SER A 5 -2.28 -9.05 11.41
CA SER A 5 -3.15 -10.22 11.60
C SER A 5 -4.49 -9.99 10.91
N PHE A 6 -4.93 -10.94 10.07
CA PHE A 6 -6.23 -10.88 9.37
C PHE A 6 -7.28 -11.77 10.05
N ASP A 7 -7.23 -11.89 11.37
CA ASP A 7 -8.20 -12.62 12.19
C ASP A 7 -9.30 -11.71 12.79
N HIS A 8 -9.22 -10.41 12.56
CA HIS A 8 -10.20 -9.41 12.95
C HIS A 8 -10.29 -8.30 11.89
N TYR A 9 -11.26 -7.40 12.06
CA TYR A 9 -11.39 -6.20 11.23
C TYR A 9 -10.67 -5.04 11.90
N HIS A 10 -9.77 -4.36 11.18
CA HIS A 10 -9.05 -3.22 11.74
C HIS A 10 -9.91 -1.96 11.67
N GLY A 11 -9.88 -1.20 12.76
CA GLY A 11 -10.59 0.09 12.86
C GLY A 11 -9.76 1.23 12.26
N TYR A 12 -10.38 2.41 12.12
CA TYR A 12 -9.73 3.57 11.51
C TYR A 12 -8.37 3.95 12.12
N ASP A 13 -8.25 3.97 13.45
CA ASP A 13 -7.01 4.37 14.12
C ASP A 13 -5.90 3.33 13.85
N GLU A 14 -6.23 2.04 13.97
CA GLU A 14 -5.32 0.93 13.69
C GLU A 14 -4.90 0.90 12.21
N THR A 15 -5.85 1.08 11.28
CA THR A 15 -5.55 1.27 9.86
C THR A 15 -4.58 2.43 9.64
N THR A 16 -4.79 3.55 10.32
CA THR A 16 -3.96 4.75 10.17
C THR A 16 -2.53 4.46 10.62
N GLU A 17 -2.36 3.81 11.76
CA GLU A 17 -1.06 3.38 12.29
C GLU A 17 -0.34 2.44 11.30
N ILE A 18 -1.04 1.41 10.81
CA ILE A 18 -0.50 0.46 9.83
C ILE A 18 -0.04 1.16 8.54
N LEU A 19 -0.82 2.12 8.03
CA LEU A 19 -0.43 2.88 6.83
C LEU A 19 0.82 3.73 7.06
N HIS A 20 0.95 4.34 8.23
CA HIS A 20 2.17 5.05 8.61
C HIS A 20 3.37 4.11 8.69
N GLU A 21 3.23 2.95 9.35
CA GLU A 21 4.29 1.94 9.45
C GLU A 21 4.75 1.46 8.08
N PHE A 22 3.84 1.25 7.13
CA PHE A 22 4.21 0.93 5.75
C PHE A 22 5.06 2.02 5.10
N THR A 23 4.74 3.29 5.33
CA THR A 23 5.54 4.39 4.77
C THR A 23 6.90 4.56 5.40
N GLU A 24 7.04 4.23 6.69
CA GLU A 24 8.32 4.22 7.39
C GLU A 24 9.20 3.05 6.94
N GLU A 25 8.62 1.88 6.68
CA GLU A 25 9.36 0.70 6.23
C GLU A 25 9.74 0.75 4.75
N TYR A 26 8.90 1.34 3.89
CA TYR A 26 9.10 1.37 2.43
C TYR A 26 9.17 2.78 1.82
N PRO A 27 9.99 3.72 2.34
CA PRO A 27 9.94 5.14 1.96
C PRO A 27 10.27 5.41 0.47
N GLY A 28 11.02 4.52 -0.18
CA GLY A 28 11.34 4.59 -1.61
C GLY A 28 10.21 4.08 -2.53
N LEU A 29 9.21 3.41 -1.97
CA LEU A 29 8.09 2.82 -2.70
C LEU A 29 6.74 3.44 -2.35
N THR A 30 6.62 4.09 -1.20
CA THR A 30 5.31 4.54 -0.69
C THR A 30 5.27 6.03 -0.38
N GLU A 31 4.10 6.62 -0.49
CA GLU A 31 3.78 7.94 0.05
C GLU A 31 2.34 7.93 0.59
N LEU A 32 2.12 8.51 1.77
CA LEU A 32 0.80 8.56 2.41
C LEU A 32 0.26 9.98 2.34
N HIS A 33 -0.95 10.10 1.81
CA HIS A 33 -1.64 11.37 1.63
C HIS A 33 -2.96 11.36 2.38
N SER A 34 -3.30 12.50 2.96
CA SER A 34 -4.69 12.82 3.27
C SER A 34 -5.31 13.56 2.10
N ILE A 35 -6.28 12.94 1.43
CA ILE A 35 -6.95 13.53 0.26
C ILE A 35 -8.20 14.35 0.64
N GLY A 36 -8.47 14.46 1.94
CA GLY A 36 -9.62 15.19 2.46
C GLY A 36 -9.95 14.78 3.89
N LYS A 37 -11.07 15.29 4.38
CA LYS A 37 -11.60 14.96 5.70
C LYS A 37 -13.02 14.43 5.56
N SER A 38 -13.36 13.41 6.35
CA SER A 38 -14.74 12.95 6.54
C SER A 38 -15.58 14.00 7.27
N THR A 39 -16.90 13.78 7.35
CA THR A 39 -17.81 14.64 8.12
C THR A 39 -17.50 14.68 9.62
N GLU A 40 -16.83 13.65 10.14
CA GLU A 40 -16.39 13.57 11.54
C GLU A 40 -14.95 14.09 11.73
N GLY A 41 -14.32 14.63 10.69
CA GLY A 41 -12.98 15.22 10.76
C GLY A 41 -11.82 14.22 10.65
N ARG A 42 -12.09 12.93 10.40
CA ARG A 42 -11.07 11.91 10.11
C ARG A 42 -10.42 12.14 8.75
N ASP A 43 -9.14 11.86 8.62
CA ASP A 43 -8.43 11.87 7.34
C ASP A 43 -8.98 10.80 6.40
N LEU A 44 -9.04 11.15 5.11
CA LEU A 44 -9.28 10.20 4.05
C LEU A 44 -7.91 9.79 3.51
N TRP A 45 -7.43 8.63 3.94
CA TRP A 45 -6.09 8.16 3.59
C TRP A 45 -6.03 7.60 2.17
N LEU A 46 -4.96 7.98 1.46
CA LEU A 46 -4.54 7.38 0.19
C LEU A 46 -3.06 7.01 0.34
N ILE A 47 -2.73 5.74 0.16
CA ILE A 47 -1.34 5.31 0.04
C ILE A 47 -1.01 5.12 -1.44
N GLU A 48 -0.05 5.90 -1.93
CA GLU A 48 0.55 5.71 -3.24
C GLU A 48 1.67 4.66 -3.12
N ILE A 49 1.69 3.69 -4.04
CA ILE A 49 2.74 2.66 -4.12
C ILE A 49 3.34 2.67 -5.52
N THR A 50 4.59 3.13 -5.64
CA THR A 50 5.34 3.24 -6.90
C THR A 50 6.84 3.30 -6.64
N ASN A 51 7.65 2.67 -7.50
CA ASN A 51 9.10 2.79 -7.37
C ASN A 51 9.56 4.19 -7.79
N LYS A 52 9.95 5.02 -6.81
CA LYS A 52 10.36 6.42 -7.05
C LYS A 52 11.61 6.55 -7.92
N GLU A 53 12.43 5.51 -8.05
CA GLU A 53 13.63 5.51 -8.90
C GLU A 53 13.32 5.35 -10.39
N THR A 54 12.14 4.84 -10.76
CA THR A 54 11.76 4.59 -12.16
C THR A 54 11.05 5.76 -12.84
N GLY A 55 11.23 6.96 -12.30
CA GLY A 55 10.59 8.18 -12.78
C GLY A 55 9.35 8.56 -11.95
N PRO A 56 8.70 9.68 -12.32
CA PRO A 56 7.60 10.22 -11.54
C PRO A 56 6.32 9.37 -11.69
N PRO A 57 5.41 9.36 -10.71
CA PRO A 57 4.19 8.54 -10.73
C PRO A 57 3.26 8.84 -11.91
N GLU A 58 3.14 10.11 -12.31
CA GLU A 58 2.27 10.57 -13.40
C GLU A 58 2.64 10.04 -14.79
N ASP A 59 3.88 9.58 -14.96
CA ASP A 59 4.37 9.00 -16.21
C ASP A 59 4.13 7.49 -16.30
N LYS A 60 3.54 6.88 -15.26
CA LYS A 60 3.33 5.42 -15.14
C LYS A 60 1.83 5.09 -15.20
N PRO A 61 1.44 3.94 -15.80
CA PRO A 61 0.07 3.47 -15.69
C PRO A 61 -0.28 3.19 -14.23
N ALA A 62 -1.45 3.66 -13.79
CA ALA A 62 -1.91 3.53 -12.42
C ALA A 62 -3.12 2.58 -12.33
N VAL A 63 -3.22 1.89 -11.19
CA VAL A 63 -4.43 1.18 -10.77
C VAL A 63 -4.91 1.83 -9.49
N TYR A 64 -6.18 2.26 -9.48
CA TYR A 64 -6.84 2.76 -8.29
C TYR A 64 -7.69 1.65 -7.68
N VAL A 65 -7.55 1.43 -6.37
CA VAL A 65 -8.31 0.45 -5.61
C VAL A 65 -8.87 1.16 -4.38
N ASP A 66 -10.20 1.12 -4.24
CA ASP A 66 -10.89 1.59 -3.05
C ASP A 66 -11.72 0.47 -2.41
N GLY A 67 -12.04 0.68 -1.15
CA GLY A 67 -12.93 -0.18 -0.38
C GLY A 67 -13.60 0.63 0.72
N ASN A 68 -14.70 0.10 1.25
CA ASN A 68 -15.46 0.71 2.35
C ASN A 68 -16.10 2.08 2.05
N THR A 69 -16.37 2.38 0.78
CA THR A 69 -17.23 3.51 0.39
C THR A 69 -18.58 3.47 1.11
N HIS A 70 -19.11 2.26 1.34
CA HIS A 70 -20.15 2.01 2.33
C HIS A 70 -19.52 1.46 3.61
N ALA A 71 -19.73 2.15 4.73
CA ALA A 71 -19.08 1.82 6.01
C ALA A 71 -19.33 0.37 6.49
N ALA A 72 -20.49 -0.22 6.16
CA ALA A 72 -20.84 -1.58 6.55
C ALA A 72 -20.19 -2.67 5.68
N GLU A 73 -19.58 -2.32 4.54
CA GLU A 73 -18.92 -3.25 3.62
C GLU A 73 -17.43 -3.40 4.00
N VAL A 74 -17.19 -3.87 5.22
CA VAL A 74 -15.85 -3.90 5.86
C VAL A 74 -14.85 -4.80 5.14
N THR A 75 -15.31 -5.83 4.42
CA THR A 75 -14.42 -6.74 3.69
C THR A 75 -13.63 -6.06 2.57
N GLY A 76 -14.19 -5.00 1.95
CA GLY A 76 -13.48 -4.28 0.88
C GLY A 76 -12.23 -3.56 1.39
N TRP A 77 -12.33 -2.96 2.57
CA TRP A 77 -11.23 -2.25 3.22
C TRP A 77 -10.09 -3.21 3.62
N GLU A 78 -10.42 -4.38 4.18
CA GLU A 78 -9.43 -5.42 4.50
C GLU A 78 -8.69 -5.94 3.26
N VAL A 79 -9.40 -6.06 2.12
CA VAL A 79 -8.77 -6.47 0.86
C VAL A 79 -7.77 -5.41 0.38
N CYS A 80 -8.06 -4.12 0.54
CA CYS A 80 -7.11 -3.05 0.24
C CYS A 80 -5.86 -3.16 1.13
N LEU A 81 -6.04 -3.36 2.44
CA LEU A 81 -4.92 -3.53 3.38
C LEU A 81 -4.06 -4.75 3.03
N TRP A 82 -4.70 -5.88 2.74
CA TRP A 82 -4.02 -7.09 2.31
C TRP A 82 -3.27 -6.88 0.99
N LEU A 83 -3.85 -6.15 0.04
CA LEU A 83 -3.23 -5.85 -1.25
C LEU A 83 -1.98 -4.99 -1.07
N ILE A 84 -2.04 -3.95 -0.23
CA ILE A 84 -0.89 -3.10 0.11
C ILE A 84 0.26 -3.97 0.64
N ARG A 85 -0.02 -4.79 1.66
CA ARG A 85 0.96 -5.73 2.23
C ARG A 85 1.55 -6.64 1.15
N ARG A 86 0.68 -7.27 0.34
CA ARG A 86 1.09 -8.22 -0.70
C ARG A 86 1.97 -7.54 -1.75
N VAL A 87 1.63 -6.33 -2.21
CA VAL A 87 2.44 -5.62 -3.20
C VAL A 87 3.82 -5.29 -2.62
N LEU A 88 3.89 -4.70 -1.43
CA LEU A 88 5.15 -4.28 -0.82
C LEU A 88 6.08 -5.45 -0.47
N GLU A 89 5.54 -6.54 0.07
CA GLU A 89 6.33 -7.75 0.39
C GLU A 89 6.86 -8.47 -0.86
N ASN A 90 6.13 -8.42 -1.98
CA ASN A 90 6.50 -9.18 -3.18
C ASN A 90 7.29 -8.36 -4.20
N VAL A 91 7.41 -7.04 -4.02
CA VAL A 91 8.41 -6.23 -4.74
C VAL A 91 9.83 -6.69 -4.40
N LEU A 92 10.05 -7.33 -3.24
CA LEU A 92 11.34 -7.94 -2.86
C LEU A 92 11.52 -9.38 -3.38
N CYS A 93 10.48 -10.03 -3.93
CA CYS A 93 10.50 -11.44 -4.33
C CYS A 93 9.97 -11.67 -5.74
N LEU A 94 10.56 -10.99 -6.73
CA LEU A 94 10.46 -11.34 -8.14
C LEU A 94 11.82 -11.84 -8.65
N TRP A 95 12.25 -12.97 -8.09
CA TRP A 95 13.17 -13.89 -8.76
C TRP A 95 12.88 -15.33 -8.35
N VAL A 96 11.93 -15.97 -9.05
CA VAL A 96 11.89 -17.44 -9.15
C VAL A 96 11.90 -17.77 -10.64
N GLY A 97 13.11 -17.75 -11.21
CA GLY A 97 13.38 -18.09 -12.60
C GLY A 97 14.88 -18.00 -12.90
N ALA A 98 15.58 -19.12 -12.76
CA ALA A 98 17.01 -19.24 -13.05
C ALA A 98 17.38 -18.73 -14.47
N GLY A 99 18.22 -17.68 -14.53
CA GLY A 99 18.81 -17.15 -15.77
C GLY A 99 20.03 -16.25 -15.50
N ARG A 100 21.23 -16.81 -15.77
CA ARG A 100 22.62 -16.29 -15.68
C ARG A 100 22.89 -14.78 -15.46
N PRO A 101 24.03 -14.45 -14.79
CA PRO A 101 24.51 -13.08 -14.69
C PRO A 101 25.06 -12.59 -16.04
N ILE A 102 24.70 -11.38 -16.44
CA ILE A 102 25.46 -10.62 -17.44
C ILE A 102 26.35 -9.64 -16.69
N ALA A 103 27.65 -9.95 -16.70
CA ALA A 103 28.71 -9.00 -16.43
C ALA A 103 28.89 -8.09 -17.65
N GLY A 104 29.03 -6.77 -17.41
CA GLY A 104 29.69 -5.80 -18.30
C GLY A 104 29.13 -5.60 -19.71
N ALA A 105 28.49 -4.45 -19.91
CA ALA A 105 28.51 -3.67 -21.15
C ALA A 105 28.28 -2.20 -20.80
#